data_AF-A0A8T6PD87-F1
#
_entry.id   AF-A0A8T6PD87-F1
#
_cell.length_a   1.000
_cell.length_b   1.000
_cell.length_c   1.000
_cell.angle_alpha   90.00
_cell.angle_beta   90.00
_cell.angle_gamma   90.00
#
_symmetry.space_group_name_H-M   'P 1'
#
loop_
_entity.id
_entity.type
_entity.pdbx_description
1 polymer ?
#
loop_
_entity_poly.entity_id
_entity_poly.type
_entity_poly.pdbx_seq_one_letter_code
_entity_poly.pdbx_strand_id
1 'polypeptide(L)'
;GAHNPEKMAALGKSLEAISASDQSRQIVVLSLLASKQADAILEQLAPITDTLITTATSIPGKPSMPPEDLASLARGRGIADVRVGGKPLDALRQALHSASPQDSILVTGSLFLVGAVRSYWYPIEQIVSQRTSFPD
;
A
#
# COMPACT_ATOMS: atom_id res chain seq x y z
N GLY A 1 4.16 -6.10 -2.05
CA GLY A 1 5.40 -5.45 -2.55
C GLY A 1 5.51 -5.39 -4.08
N ALA A 2 4.41 -5.57 -4.82
CA ALA A 2 4.38 -5.37 -6.27
C ALA A 2 4.68 -3.89 -6.57
N HIS A 3 5.54 -3.62 -7.54
CA HIS A 3 6.08 -2.29 -7.80
C HIS A 3 6.43 -2.07 -9.28
N ASN A 4 5.89 -2.93 -10.15
CA ASN A 4 5.91 -2.81 -11.60
C ASN A 4 4.54 -3.30 -12.14
N PRO A 5 4.18 -2.99 -13.40
CA PRO A 5 2.87 -3.33 -13.94
C PRO A 5 2.57 -4.83 -13.92
N GLU A 6 3.53 -5.68 -14.33
CA GLU A 6 3.37 -7.14 -14.36
C GLU A 6 3.04 -7.73 -12.98
N LYS A 7 3.78 -7.32 -11.93
CA LYS A 7 3.51 -7.79 -10.56
C LYS A 7 2.21 -7.22 -10.02
N MET A 8 1.78 -6.04 -10.50
CA MET A 8 0.52 -5.44 -10.08
C MET A 8 -0.68 -6.19 -10.70
N ALA A 9 -0.58 -6.58 -11.97
CA ALA A 9 -1.56 -7.46 -12.59
C ALA A 9 -1.65 -8.82 -11.90
N ALA A 10 -0.51 -9.43 -11.53
CA ALA A 10 -0.48 -10.67 -10.76
C ALA A 10 -1.10 -10.52 -9.36
N LEU A 11 -0.90 -9.35 -8.73
CA LEU A 11 -1.52 -9.02 -7.45
C LEU A 11 -3.04 -8.91 -7.57
N GLY A 12 -3.55 -8.25 -8.62
CA GLY A 12 -5.00 -8.15 -8.87
C GLY A 12 -5.67 -9.53 -8.94
N LYS A 13 -5.10 -10.46 -9.73
CA LYS A 13 -5.60 -11.85 -9.81
C LYS A 13 -5.58 -12.58 -8.47
N SER A 14 -4.60 -12.29 -7.62
CA SER A 14 -4.51 -12.90 -6.29
C SER A 14 -5.57 -12.33 -5.33
N LEU A 15 -5.96 -11.06 -5.49
CA LEU A 15 -6.99 -10.42 -4.68
C LEU A 15 -8.40 -10.91 -5.05
N GLU A 16 -8.66 -11.21 -6.31
CA GLU A 16 -9.90 -11.87 -6.74
C GLU A 16 -10.12 -13.20 -6.00
N ALA A 17 -9.05 -13.96 -5.74
CA ALA A 17 -9.14 -15.24 -5.04
C ALA A 17 -9.36 -15.11 -3.52
N ILE A 18 -9.18 -13.93 -2.94
CA ILE A 18 -9.23 -13.66 -1.49
C ILE A 18 -10.46 -12.82 -1.12
N SER A 19 -11.06 -12.11 -2.08
CA SER A 19 -12.21 -11.23 -1.85
C SER A 19 -13.39 -12.05 -1.35
N ALA A 20 -13.82 -11.75 -0.11
CA ALA A 20 -14.76 -12.58 0.64
C ALA A 20 -16.23 -12.29 0.28
N SER A 21 -16.54 -11.14 -0.33
CA SER A 21 -17.90 -10.80 -0.80
C SER A 21 -17.89 -9.59 -1.75
N ASP A 22 -18.97 -9.43 -2.53
CA ASP A 22 -19.19 -8.26 -3.40
C ASP A 22 -19.40 -6.93 -2.64
N GLN A 23 -19.47 -6.95 -1.30
CA GLN A 23 -19.70 -5.75 -0.47
C GLN A 23 -18.45 -5.24 0.25
N SER A 24 -17.30 -5.93 0.14
CA SER A 24 -16.07 -5.53 0.82
C SER A 24 -15.32 -4.45 0.03
N ARG A 25 -14.91 -3.36 0.68
CA ARG A 25 -14.03 -2.37 0.05
C ARG A 25 -12.58 -2.82 0.10
N GLN A 26 -11.85 -2.55 -0.97
CA GLN A 26 -10.40 -2.68 -1.03
C GLN A 26 -9.74 -1.32 -0.74
N ILE A 27 -9.14 -1.21 0.45
CA ILE A 27 -8.34 -0.05 0.86
C ILE A 27 -6.87 -0.35 0.54
N VAL A 28 -6.22 0.51 -0.23
CA VAL A 28 -4.83 0.33 -0.66
C VAL A 28 -3.93 1.40 -0.03
N VAL A 29 -2.85 0.98 0.61
CA VAL A 29 -1.74 1.85 1.03
C VAL A 29 -0.59 1.69 0.05
N LEU A 30 -0.21 2.78 -0.62
CA LEU A 30 0.73 2.75 -1.74
C LEU A 30 1.89 3.73 -1.54
N SER A 31 3.10 3.24 -1.80
CA SER A 31 4.30 4.06 -1.98
C SER A 31 5.10 3.55 -3.15
N LEU A 32 5.58 4.45 -4.01
CA LEU A 32 6.38 4.11 -5.19
C LEU A 32 7.67 4.93 -5.21
N LEU A 33 8.76 4.33 -5.71
CA LEU A 33 9.96 5.09 -6.07
C LEU A 33 9.66 6.02 -7.25
N ALA A 34 10.29 7.20 -7.28
CA ALA A 34 10.13 8.17 -8.37
C ALA A 34 10.52 7.61 -9.74
N SER A 35 11.40 6.59 -9.78
CA SER A 35 11.81 5.89 -10.99
C SER A 35 10.82 4.84 -11.51
N LYS A 36 9.68 4.62 -10.82
CA LYS A 36 8.67 3.65 -11.25
C LYS A 36 7.67 4.27 -12.21
N GLN A 37 7.08 3.40 -13.04
CA GLN A 37 5.99 3.74 -13.94
C GLN A 37 4.68 3.86 -13.15
N ALA A 38 4.55 4.93 -12.35
CA ALA A 38 3.43 5.13 -11.43
C ALA A 38 2.08 5.09 -12.15
N ASP A 39 2.01 5.70 -13.32
CA ASP A 39 0.81 5.78 -14.14
C ASP A 39 0.32 4.38 -14.59
N ALA A 40 1.20 3.56 -15.16
CA ALA A 40 0.89 2.18 -15.55
C ALA A 40 0.57 1.28 -14.34
N ILE A 41 1.17 1.54 -13.17
CA ILE A 41 0.83 0.82 -11.94
C ILE A 41 -0.57 1.19 -11.45
N LEU A 42 -0.91 2.49 -11.48
CA LEU A 42 -2.22 2.99 -11.08
C LEU A 42 -3.33 2.52 -12.03
N GLU A 43 -3.05 2.40 -13.33
CA GLU A 43 -3.99 1.82 -14.30
C GLU A 43 -4.41 0.39 -13.92
N GLN A 44 -3.48 -0.41 -13.39
CA GLN A 44 -3.78 -1.76 -12.93
C GLN A 44 -4.47 -1.80 -11.56
N LEU A 45 -4.22 -0.80 -10.70
CA LEU A 45 -4.80 -0.74 -9.36
C LEU A 45 -6.20 -0.14 -9.34
N ALA A 46 -6.47 0.84 -10.20
CA ALA A 46 -7.71 1.61 -10.17
C ALA A 46 -8.99 0.74 -10.21
N PRO A 47 -9.09 -0.32 -11.03
CA PRO A 47 -10.31 -1.14 -11.10
C PRO A 47 -10.63 -1.91 -9.81
N ILE A 48 -9.64 -2.10 -8.94
CA ILE A 48 -9.75 -2.92 -7.72
C ILE A 48 -9.55 -2.09 -6.45
N THR A 49 -9.57 -0.76 -6.53
CA THR A 49 -9.26 0.11 -5.39
C THR A 49 -10.43 1.04 -5.10
N ASP A 50 -11.11 0.83 -3.98
CA ASP A 50 -12.16 1.75 -3.50
C ASP A 50 -11.57 2.97 -2.80
N THR A 51 -10.49 2.78 -2.05
CA THR A 51 -9.79 3.86 -1.34
C THR A 51 -8.28 3.70 -1.48
N LEU A 52 -7.60 4.75 -1.92
CA LEU A 52 -6.14 4.78 -1.99
C LEU A 52 -5.57 5.77 -0.98
N ILE A 53 -4.61 5.32 -0.18
CA ILE A 53 -3.83 6.14 0.74
C ILE A 53 -2.38 6.15 0.26
N THR A 54 -1.92 7.30 -0.23
CA THR A 54 -0.54 7.46 -0.71
C THR A 54 0.41 7.82 0.43
N THR A 55 1.64 7.32 0.39
CA THR A 55 2.68 7.65 1.37
C THR A 55 4.07 7.55 0.72
N ALA A 56 5.09 8.05 1.42
CA ALA A 56 6.47 8.00 0.98
C ALA A 56 7.30 7.11 1.91
N THR A 57 7.98 6.13 1.32
CA THR A 57 9.05 5.41 2.02
C THR A 57 10.40 6.12 1.89
N SER A 58 11.12 6.25 2.99
CA SER A 58 12.50 6.76 2.96
C SER A 58 13.46 5.63 2.60
N ILE A 59 14.16 5.77 1.46
CA ILE A 59 15.18 4.84 1.01
C ILE A 59 16.41 5.67 0.62
N PRO A 60 17.56 5.50 1.29
CA PRO A 60 18.78 6.24 0.95
C PRO A 60 19.14 6.11 -0.54
N GLY A 61 19.35 7.25 -1.21
CA GLY A 61 19.73 7.31 -2.62
C GLY A 61 18.62 6.92 -3.62
N LYS A 62 17.39 6.64 -3.17
CA LYS A 62 16.27 6.27 -4.04
C LYS A 62 15.02 7.04 -3.60
N PRO A 63 14.77 8.24 -4.16
CA PRO A 63 13.63 9.05 -3.74
C PRO A 63 12.31 8.35 -4.08
N SER A 64 11.36 8.42 -3.14
CA SER A 64 9.95 8.10 -3.42
C SER A 64 9.33 9.19 -4.27
N MET A 65 8.34 8.84 -5.07
CA MET A 65 7.44 9.82 -5.66
C MET A 65 6.73 10.60 -4.54
N PRO A 66 6.57 11.92 -4.65
CA PRO A 66 5.80 12.69 -3.68
C PRO A 66 4.38 12.10 -3.54
N PRO A 67 3.89 11.86 -2.32
CA PRO A 67 2.56 11.28 -2.09
C PRO A 67 1.43 12.09 -2.74
N GLU A 68 1.57 13.40 -2.80
CA GLU A 68 0.63 14.35 -3.39
C GLU A 68 0.56 14.20 -4.91
N ASP A 69 1.70 14.00 -5.57
CA ASP A 69 1.78 13.76 -7.01
C ASP A 69 1.14 12.40 -7.35
N LEU A 70 1.48 11.36 -6.57
CA LEU A 70 0.90 10.04 -6.73
C LEU A 70 -0.61 10.05 -6.51
N ALA A 71 -1.09 10.82 -5.53
CA ALA A 71 -2.52 10.99 -5.27
C ALA A 71 -3.22 11.71 -6.44
N SER A 72 -2.57 12.71 -7.03
CA SER A 72 -3.10 13.43 -8.18
C SER A 72 -3.22 12.53 -9.41
N LEU A 73 -2.20 11.71 -9.69
CA LEU A 73 -2.26 10.69 -10.75
C LEU A 73 -3.38 9.67 -10.50
N ALA A 74 -3.52 9.20 -9.26
CA ALA A 74 -4.54 8.23 -8.89
C ALA A 74 -5.97 8.74 -9.11
N ARG A 75 -6.24 10.00 -8.73
CA ARG A 75 -7.54 10.65 -9.01
C ARG A 75 -7.80 10.74 -10.52
N GLY A 76 -6.77 11.10 -11.30
CA GLY A 76 -6.86 11.13 -12.76
C GLY A 76 -7.16 9.77 -13.40
N ARG A 77 -6.89 8.67 -12.69
CA ARG A 77 -7.18 7.29 -13.10
C ARG A 77 -8.54 6.76 -12.62
N GLY A 78 -9.35 7.62 -12.00
CA GLY A 78 -10.73 7.30 -11.61
C GLY A 78 -10.90 6.69 -10.22
N ILE A 79 -9.85 6.66 -9.39
CA ILE A 79 -9.99 6.25 -7.98
C ILE A 79 -10.73 7.37 -7.22
N ALA A 80 -11.91 7.04 -6.69
CA ALA A 80 -12.84 8.03 -6.13
C ALA A 80 -12.36 8.61 -4.79
N ASP A 81 -11.88 7.78 -3.87
CA ASP A 81 -11.36 8.20 -2.57
C ASP A 81 -9.83 8.07 -2.54
N VAL A 82 -9.14 9.22 -2.58
CA VAL A 82 -7.68 9.29 -2.54
C VAL A 82 -7.21 10.23 -1.45
N ARG A 83 -6.41 9.71 -0.52
CA ARG A 83 -5.92 10.40 0.68
C ARG A 83 -4.40 10.39 0.72
N VAL A 84 -3.82 11.41 1.34
CA VAL A 84 -2.36 11.49 1.59
C VAL A 84 -2.09 11.10 3.05
N GLY A 85 -1.36 10.01 3.24
CA GLY A 85 -1.26 9.29 4.51
C GLY A 85 -0.10 9.70 5.43
N GLY A 86 0.66 10.76 5.12
CA GLY A 86 1.86 11.11 5.89
C GLY A 86 2.93 10.02 5.82
N LYS A 87 3.48 9.59 6.96
CA LYS A 87 4.49 8.51 7.03
C LYS A 87 3.83 7.13 6.89
N PRO A 88 4.58 6.07 6.53
CA PRO A 88 4.06 4.71 6.36
C PRO A 88 3.12 4.19 7.46
N LEU A 89 3.48 4.37 8.73
CA LEU A 89 2.64 3.92 9.85
C LEU A 89 1.38 4.76 10.03
N ASP A 90 1.42 6.05 9.69
CA ASP A 90 0.26 6.92 9.76
C ASP A 90 -0.73 6.56 8.65
N ALA A 91 -0.24 6.26 7.46
CA ALA A 91 -1.04 5.76 6.34
C ALA A 91 -1.72 4.43 6.66
N LEU A 92 -0.99 3.49 7.30
CA LEU A 92 -1.57 2.24 7.79
C LEU A 92 -2.65 2.50 8.84
N ARG A 93 -2.40 3.37 9.82
CA ARG A 93 -3.39 3.70 10.85
C ARG A 93 -4.65 4.31 10.23
N GLN A 94 -4.51 5.20 9.24
CA GLN A 94 -5.67 5.74 8.53
C GLN A 94 -6.47 4.64 7.82
N ALA A 95 -5.79 3.69 7.17
CA ALA A 95 -6.45 2.54 6.55
C ALA A 95 -7.24 1.74 7.60
N LEU A 96 -6.58 1.34 8.70
CA LEU A 96 -7.18 0.57 9.80
C LEU A 96 -8.37 1.27 10.45
N HIS A 97 -8.28 2.58 10.69
CA HIS A 97 -9.39 3.35 11.29
C HIS A 97 -10.59 3.48 10.37
N SER A 98 -10.37 3.47 9.05
CA SER A 98 -11.46 3.59 8.06
C SER A 98 -12.03 2.27 7.59
N ALA A 99 -11.41 1.14 7.95
CA ALA A 99 -11.83 -0.20 7.56
C ALA A 99 -12.91 -0.74 8.50
N SER A 100 -13.91 -1.38 7.92
CA SER A 100 -14.83 -2.28 8.62
C SER A 100 -14.26 -3.71 8.65
N PRO A 101 -14.79 -4.62 9.48
CA PRO A 101 -14.34 -6.02 9.52
C PRO A 101 -14.50 -6.80 8.20
N GLN A 102 -15.31 -6.29 7.27
CA GLN A 102 -15.52 -6.91 5.96
C GLN A 102 -14.55 -6.37 4.90
N ASP A 103 -13.93 -5.20 5.15
CA ASP A 103 -13.02 -4.57 4.19
C ASP A 103 -11.64 -5.24 4.22
N SER A 104 -10.93 -5.12 3.11
CA SER A 104 -9.55 -5.58 3.00
C SER A 104 -8.58 -4.39 2.94
N ILE A 105 -7.41 -4.55 3.56
CA ILE A 105 -6.32 -3.56 3.47
C ILE A 105 -5.14 -4.19 2.75
N LEU A 106 -4.74 -3.58 1.64
CA LEU A 106 -3.60 -3.97 0.84
C LEU A 106 -2.46 -2.95 1.00
N VAL A 107 -1.30 -3.39 1.48
CA VAL A 107 -0.08 -2.56 1.49
C VAL A 107 0.87 -3.01 0.38
N THR A 108 1.15 -2.13 -0.59
CA THR A 108 1.96 -2.49 -1.77
C THR A 108 2.77 -1.31 -2.34
N GLY A 109 3.47 -1.53 -3.46
CA GLY A 109 4.30 -0.51 -4.12
C GLY A 109 5.78 -0.50 -3.68
N SER A 110 6.08 -0.98 -2.48
CA SER A 110 7.45 -1.01 -1.96
C SER A 110 7.65 -2.13 -0.92
N LEU A 111 8.77 -2.86 -0.99
CA LEU A 111 9.16 -3.81 0.07
C LEU A 111 9.55 -3.08 1.35
N PHE A 112 10.15 -1.90 1.23
CA PHE A 112 10.46 -1.05 2.39
C PHE A 112 9.18 -0.58 3.07
N LEU A 113 8.11 -0.35 2.30
CA LEU A 113 6.81 0.04 2.86
C LEU A 113 6.24 -1.12 3.67
N VAL A 114 6.17 -2.31 3.07
CA VAL A 114 5.68 -3.52 3.74
C VAL A 114 6.49 -3.80 5.00
N GLY A 115 7.83 -3.67 4.93
CA GLY A 115 8.71 -3.83 6.09
C GLY A 115 8.42 -2.81 7.20
N ALA A 116 8.25 -1.53 6.85
CA ALA A 116 7.98 -0.47 7.81
C ALA A 116 6.62 -0.61 8.49
N VAL A 117 5.56 -0.97 7.74
CA VAL A 117 4.22 -1.15 8.33
C VAL A 117 4.13 -2.39 9.20
N ARG A 118 4.94 -3.42 8.92
CA ARG A 118 4.96 -4.65 9.74
C ARG A 118 5.38 -4.37 11.18
N SER A 119 6.16 -3.32 11.43
CA SER A 119 6.52 -2.85 12.78
C SER A 119 5.34 -2.42 13.63
N TYR A 120 4.15 -2.25 13.05
CA TYR A 120 2.91 -2.06 13.80
C TYR A 120 2.56 -3.27 14.68
N TRP A 121 2.78 -4.48 14.17
CA TRP A 121 2.52 -5.73 14.91
C TRP A 121 3.78 -6.30 15.55
N TYR A 122 4.91 -6.19 14.85
CA TYR A 122 6.18 -6.77 15.27
C TYR A 122 7.29 -5.70 15.27
N PRO A 123 7.44 -4.95 16.38
CA PRO A 123 8.54 -4.00 16.58
C PRO A 123 9.91 -4.58 16.22
N ILE A 124 10.76 -3.75 15.60
CA ILE A 124 12.09 -4.18 15.10
C ILE A 124 12.97 -4.65 16.25
N GLU A 125 12.85 -3.99 17.40
CA GLU A 125 13.60 -4.29 18.61
C GLU A 125 13.30 -5.72 19.11
N GLN A 126 12.04 -6.15 19.01
CA GLN A 126 11.63 -7.51 19.36
C GLN A 126 12.14 -8.54 18.33
N ILE A 127 12.06 -8.22 17.04
CA ILE A 127 12.61 -9.08 15.97
C ILE A 127 14.11 -9.32 16.17
N VAL A 128 14.86 -8.26 16.46
CA VAL A 128 16.32 -8.33 16.64
C VAL A 128 16.68 -9.06 17.93
N SER A 129 16.01 -8.76 19.05
CA SER A 129 16.31 -9.39 20.35
C SER A 129 15.93 -10.87 20.38
N GLN A 130 14.78 -11.24 19.84
CA GLN A 130 14.29 -12.62 19.83
C GLN A 130 14.81 -13.43 18.62
N ARG A 131 15.47 -12.79 17.65
CA ARG A 131 16.04 -13.41 16.43
C ARG A 131 15.00 -14.17 15.58
N THR A 132 13.76 -13.69 15.58
CA THR A 132 12.65 -14.27 14.83
C THR A 132 11.88 -13.17 14.10
N SER A 133 11.33 -13.50 12.92
CA SER A 133 10.39 -12.62 12.22
C SER A 133 8.99 -12.62 12.85
N PHE A 134 8.73 -13.45 13.84
CA PHE A 134 7.44 -13.50 14.53
C PHE A 134 7.73 -13.56 16.03
N PRO A 135 8.10 -12.42 16.64
CA PRO A 135 8.32 -12.36 18.07
C PRO A 135 7.01 -12.53 18.84
N ASP A 136 7.12 -13.08 20.05
CA ASP A 136 6.05 -13.21 21.04
C ASP A 136 5.74 -11.86 21.71
#